data_AF-Q9ER62-F1
#
_entry.id   AF-Q9ER62-F1
#
_cell.length_a   1.000
_cell.length_b   1.000
_cell.length_c   1.000
_cell.angle_alpha   90.00
_cell.angle_beta   90.00
_cell.angle_gamma   90.00
#
_symmetry.space_group_name_H-M   'P 1'
#
loop_
_entity.id
_entity.type
_entity.pdbx_description
1 polymer ?
#
loop_
_entity_poly.entity_id
_entity_poly.type
_entity_poly.pdbx_seq_one_letter_code
_entity_poly.pdbx_strand_id
1 'polypeptide(L)'
;MFGFFCSLVSSLSRWFLWRRLLLLLLLLLLNLPLQVKFAMLELHSFKCPAGEYWSKDVCCKNCSAGTFVKAPCEIPHTQGQCEKCHPGTFTEKDNYLDACILCSTCDKDQEMVADCSATSDRKCQCRTGLYYYDPKFPESCRPCTKCPQGIPVLQECNSTANTVCSSSVSNPRNRLFLLLSPLSVLIVSVVVFRIIRR
;
A
#
# COMPACT_ATOMS: atom_id res chain seq x y z
N MET A 1 69.43 -29.56 25.77
CA MET A 1 68.76 -29.36 24.45
C MET A 1 67.29 -28.94 24.57
N PHE A 2 66.61 -29.14 25.70
CA PHE A 2 65.19 -28.77 25.87
C PHE A 2 64.89 -27.25 25.96
N GLY A 3 65.80 -26.45 26.52
CA GLY A 3 65.58 -25.01 26.71
C GLY A 3 65.49 -24.18 25.41
N PHE A 4 66.27 -24.54 24.38
CA PHE A 4 66.24 -23.83 23.09
C PHE A 4 64.92 -24.03 22.34
N PHE A 5 64.33 -25.24 22.42
CA PHE A 5 63.05 -25.52 21.79
C PHE A 5 61.90 -24.70 22.40
N CYS A 6 61.89 -24.48 23.72
CA CYS A 6 60.84 -23.70 24.38
C CYS A 6 60.89 -22.22 23.98
N SER A 7 62.08 -21.64 23.84
CA SER A 7 62.26 -20.26 23.37
C SER A 7 61.80 -20.07 21.92
N LEU A 8 62.04 -21.03 21.03
CA LEU A 8 61.55 -20.98 19.65
C LEU A 8 60.02 -21.09 19.55
N VAL A 9 59.39 -22.01 20.29
CA VAL A 9 57.92 -22.15 20.31
C VAL A 9 57.25 -20.89 20.86
N SER A 10 57.80 -20.33 21.95
CA SER A 10 57.30 -19.07 22.53
C SER A 10 57.45 -17.90 21.54
N SER A 11 58.58 -17.78 20.85
CA SER A 11 58.80 -16.75 19.82
C SER A 11 57.84 -16.88 18.64
N LEU A 12 57.65 -18.10 18.10
CA LEU A 12 56.66 -18.39 17.06
C LEU A 12 55.25 -18.02 17.52
N SER A 13 54.85 -18.42 18.74
CA SER A 13 53.53 -18.08 19.30
C SER A 13 53.32 -16.57 19.41
N ARG A 14 54.34 -15.82 19.84
CA ARG A 14 54.34 -14.35 19.90
C ARG A 14 54.23 -13.73 18.51
N TRP A 15 54.92 -14.29 17.53
CA TRP A 15 54.86 -13.88 16.13
C TRP A 15 53.46 -14.11 15.53
N PHE A 16 52.83 -15.26 15.81
CA PHE A 16 51.46 -15.52 15.41
C PHE A 16 50.47 -14.58 16.09
N LEU A 17 50.64 -14.28 17.38
CA LEU A 17 49.80 -13.32 18.11
C LEU A 17 49.96 -11.90 17.55
N TRP A 18 51.18 -11.45 17.27
CA TRP A 18 51.42 -10.15 16.64
C TRP A 18 50.89 -10.08 15.22
N ARG A 19 51.05 -11.13 14.42
CA ARG A 19 50.48 -11.16 13.07
C ARG A 19 48.96 -11.14 13.10
N ARG A 20 48.33 -11.85 14.04
CA ARG A 20 46.88 -11.77 14.29
C ARG A 20 46.46 -10.38 14.76
N LEU A 21 47.18 -9.78 15.70
CA LEU A 21 46.90 -8.42 16.21
C LEU A 21 47.05 -7.37 15.10
N LEU A 22 48.09 -7.46 14.28
CA LEU A 22 48.31 -6.58 13.13
C LEU A 22 47.21 -6.74 12.08
N LEU A 23 46.81 -7.98 11.78
CA LEU A 23 45.69 -8.25 10.86
C LEU A 23 44.37 -7.69 11.40
N LEU A 24 44.09 -7.85 12.69
CA LEU A 24 42.90 -7.29 13.35
C LEU A 24 42.93 -5.75 13.33
N LEU A 25 44.09 -5.14 13.58
CA LEU A 25 44.25 -3.68 13.50
C LEU A 25 44.06 -3.18 12.06
N LEU A 26 44.62 -3.87 11.06
CA LEU A 26 44.41 -3.56 9.64
C LEU A 26 42.93 -3.68 9.24
N LEU A 27 42.24 -4.73 9.70
CA LEU A 27 40.80 -4.88 9.49
C LEU A 27 40.03 -3.74 10.16
N LEU A 28 40.38 -3.33 11.37
CA LEU A 28 39.75 -2.19 12.05
C LEU A 28 39.97 -0.88 11.28
N LEU A 29 41.21 -0.62 10.83
CA LEU A 29 41.55 0.57 10.04
C LEU A 29 40.87 0.57 8.67
N LEU A 30 40.68 -0.59 8.04
CA LEU A 30 39.94 -0.70 6.77
C LEU A 30 38.44 -0.43 6.95
N ASN A 31 37.87 -0.80 8.10
CA ASN A 31 36.46 -0.56 8.43
C ASN A 31 36.19 0.86 8.93
N LEU A 32 37.17 1.53 9.53
CA LEU A 32 37.05 2.90 10.04
C LEU A 32 36.55 3.92 8.98
N PRO A 33 37.10 4.00 7.76
CA PRO A 33 36.58 4.92 6.74
C PRO A 33 35.16 4.55 6.29
N LEU A 34 34.80 3.26 6.31
CA LEU A 34 33.45 2.81 5.98
C LEU A 34 32.46 3.31 7.05
N GLN A 35 32.78 3.17 8.33
CA GLN A 35 31.93 3.65 9.43
C GLN A 35 31.81 5.18 9.45
N VAL A 36 32.89 5.92 9.18
CA VAL A 36 32.84 7.38 9.09
C VAL A 36 31.94 7.84 7.93
N LYS A 37 31.98 7.16 6.78
CA LYS A 37 31.08 7.46 5.64
C LYS A 37 29.62 7.27 6.02
N PHE A 38 29.27 6.18 6.71
CA PHE A 38 27.91 5.94 7.18
C PHE A 38 27.43 6.99 8.19
N ALA A 39 28.25 7.32 9.20
CA ALA A 39 27.90 8.33 10.21
C ALA A 39 27.72 9.74 9.62
N MET A 40 28.57 10.13 8.65
CA MET A 40 28.42 11.41 7.95
C MET A 40 27.12 11.47 7.13
N LEU A 41 26.72 10.36 6.52
CA LEU A 41 25.48 10.28 5.74
C LEU A 41 24.25 10.43 6.64
N GLU A 42 24.29 9.92 7.87
CA GLU A 42 23.21 10.09 8.85
C GLU A 42 23.12 11.54 9.37
N LEU A 43 24.26 12.20 9.65
CA LEU A 43 24.28 13.60 10.08
C LEU A 43 23.73 14.54 9.00
N HIS A 44 23.90 14.19 7.72
CA HIS A 44 23.38 14.97 6.60
C HIS A 44 21.87 14.80 6.37
N SER A 45 21.23 13.85 7.05
CA SER A 45 19.75 13.70 6.99
C SER A 45 19.07 14.57 8.07
N PHE A 46 19.41 15.86 8.10
CA PHE A 46 18.72 16.79 8.99
C PHE A 46 17.23 16.82 8.64
N LYS A 47 16.38 16.41 9.59
CA LYS A 47 14.94 16.25 9.39
C LYS A 47 14.19 17.30 10.18
N CYS A 48 13.35 18.07 9.48
CA CYS A 48 12.47 19.03 10.12
C CYS A 48 11.37 18.36 10.96
N PRO A 49 10.85 19.05 11.99
CA PRO A 49 9.66 18.62 12.71
C PRO A 49 8.45 18.42 11.79
N ALA A 50 7.43 17.69 12.28
CA ALA A 50 6.18 17.54 11.54
C ALA A 50 5.50 18.91 11.32
N GLY A 51 5.02 19.16 10.10
CA GLY A 51 4.46 20.45 9.70
C GLY A 51 5.49 21.47 9.18
N GLU A 52 6.75 21.06 9.05
CA GLU A 52 7.83 21.88 8.50
C GLU A 52 8.57 21.16 7.35
N TYR A 53 9.22 21.94 6.50
CA TYR A 53 10.02 21.49 5.38
C TYR A 53 11.39 22.16 5.37
N TRP A 54 12.39 21.48 4.83
CA TRP A 54 13.75 22.02 4.74
C TRP A 54 13.90 22.91 3.50
N SER A 55 14.39 24.13 3.69
CA SER A 55 14.69 25.06 2.60
C SER A 55 15.80 26.02 3.02
N LYS A 56 16.79 26.25 2.15
CA LYS A 56 17.92 27.17 2.41
C LYS A 56 18.60 26.95 3.76
N ASP A 57 18.93 25.70 4.07
CA ASP A 57 19.60 25.28 5.31
C ASP A 57 18.84 25.58 6.61
N VAL A 58 17.52 25.81 6.53
CA VAL A 58 16.64 26.02 7.69
C VAL A 58 15.33 25.23 7.52
N CYS A 59 14.65 24.96 8.64
CA CYS A 59 13.27 24.45 8.58
C CYS A 59 12.28 25.60 8.47
N CYS A 60 11.32 25.46 7.57
CA CYS A 60 10.23 26.41 7.35
C CYS A 60 8.88 25.76 7.63
N LYS A 61 7.91 26.50 8.16
CA LYS A 61 6.54 26.03 8.34
C LYS A 61 5.84 25.87 7.00
N ASN A 62 5.08 24.80 6.86
CA ASN A 62 4.28 24.51 5.67
C ASN A 62 3.27 25.64 5.37
N CYS A 63 2.92 25.77 4.09
CA CYS A 63 1.75 26.52 3.67
C CYS A 63 0.48 25.69 3.89
N SER A 64 -0.63 26.35 4.24
CA SER A 64 -1.90 25.66 4.49
C SER A 64 -2.53 25.13 3.20
N ALA A 65 -3.50 24.24 3.33
CA ALA A 65 -4.39 23.88 2.22
C ALA A 65 -4.95 25.14 1.51
N GLY A 66 -5.13 25.08 0.18
CA GLY A 66 -5.53 26.21 -0.63
C GLY A 66 -4.43 27.22 -0.96
N THR A 67 -3.20 26.95 -0.53
CA THR A 67 -2.03 27.79 -0.80
C THR A 67 -0.80 26.97 -1.19
N PHE A 68 0.21 27.65 -1.74
CA PHE A 68 1.52 27.11 -2.10
C PHE A 68 2.64 28.09 -1.68
N VAL A 69 3.90 27.62 -1.65
CA VAL A 69 5.08 28.42 -1.30
C VAL A 69 5.48 29.31 -2.47
N LYS A 70 5.20 30.61 -2.37
CA LYS A 70 5.72 31.63 -3.30
C LYS A 70 7.18 31.96 -3.01
N ALA A 71 7.54 32.07 -1.74
CA ALA A 71 8.91 32.28 -1.29
C ALA A 71 9.14 31.53 0.03
N PRO A 72 10.28 30.82 0.19
CA PRO A 72 10.58 30.11 1.44
C PRO A 72 10.87 31.09 2.58
N CYS A 73 10.83 30.59 3.81
CA CYS A 73 11.22 31.37 4.97
C CYS A 73 12.71 31.71 4.96
N GLU A 74 13.07 32.84 5.54
CA GLU A 74 14.47 33.23 5.78
C GLU A 74 14.89 32.99 7.23
N ILE A 75 13.91 32.94 8.14
CA ILE A 75 14.12 32.75 9.58
C ILE A 75 13.70 31.31 9.92
N PRO A 76 14.54 30.53 10.64
CA PRO A 76 14.19 29.16 11.05
C PRO A 76 12.84 29.08 11.79
N HIS A 77 12.08 28.03 11.50
CA HIS A 77 10.78 27.70 12.10
C HIS A 77 9.69 28.75 11.87
N THR A 78 9.84 29.59 10.84
CA THR A 78 8.82 30.55 10.41
C THR A 78 8.17 30.13 9.10
N GLN A 79 7.00 30.70 8.80
CA GLN A 79 6.33 30.48 7.53
C GLN A 79 6.89 31.45 6.50
N GLY A 80 7.20 30.93 5.31
CA GLY A 80 7.52 31.77 4.16
C GLY A 80 6.30 32.52 3.63
N GLN A 81 6.42 33.08 2.43
CA GLN A 81 5.28 33.67 1.74
C GLN A 81 4.45 32.57 1.09
N CYS A 82 3.24 32.37 1.58
CA CYS A 82 2.24 31.49 0.98
C CYS A 82 1.28 32.29 0.09
N GLU A 83 0.97 31.77 -1.09
CA GLU A 83 0.04 32.38 -2.03
C GLU A 83 -1.14 31.45 -2.31
N LYS A 84 -2.33 32.02 -2.53
CA LYS A 84 -3.55 31.25 -2.80
C LYS A 84 -3.45 30.55 -4.14
N CYS A 85 -4.04 29.35 -4.22
CA CYS A 85 -4.20 28.65 -5.49
C CYS A 85 -5.03 29.49 -6.47
N HIS A 86 -4.58 29.52 -7.72
CA HIS A 86 -5.32 30.13 -8.82
C HIS A 86 -6.52 29.26 -9.21
N PRO A 87 -7.58 29.82 -9.83
CA PRO A 87 -8.68 29.03 -10.36
C PRO A 87 -8.19 27.88 -11.25
N GLY A 88 -8.73 26.68 -11.04
CA GLY A 88 -8.28 25.47 -11.75
C GLY A 88 -7.08 24.76 -11.10
N THR A 89 -6.66 25.19 -9.90
CA THR A 89 -5.63 24.51 -9.10
C THR A 89 -6.04 24.37 -7.63
N PHE A 90 -5.46 23.38 -6.93
CA PHE A 90 -5.78 23.09 -5.53
C PHE A 90 -4.59 22.53 -4.73
N THR A 91 -4.68 22.63 -3.41
CA THR A 91 -3.86 21.87 -2.46
C THR A 91 -4.73 21.41 -1.29
N GLU A 92 -4.83 20.09 -1.08
CA GLU A 92 -5.76 19.51 -0.09
C GLU A 92 -5.26 19.64 1.35
N LYS A 93 -3.94 19.66 1.53
CA LYS A 93 -3.28 19.60 2.84
C LYS A 93 -2.18 20.65 2.96
N ASP A 94 -1.70 20.79 4.19
CA ASP A 94 -0.50 21.56 4.46
C ASP A 94 0.67 21.01 3.63
N ASN A 95 1.37 21.91 2.95
CA ASN A 95 2.31 21.53 1.90
C ASN A 95 3.49 22.49 1.82
N TYR A 96 4.48 22.10 1.03
CA TYR A 96 5.69 22.85 0.71
C TYR A 96 5.89 22.97 -0.80
N LEU A 97 4.79 22.86 -1.56
CA LEU A 97 4.82 22.89 -3.02
C LEU A 97 5.13 24.30 -3.51
N ASP A 98 5.85 24.41 -4.62
CA ASP A 98 6.15 25.66 -5.32
C ASP A 98 5.00 26.12 -6.23
N ALA A 99 3.99 25.27 -6.43
CA ALA A 99 2.75 25.58 -7.13
C ALA A 99 1.61 24.69 -6.62
N CYS A 100 0.36 25.13 -6.83
CA CYS A 100 -0.80 24.28 -6.59
C CYS A 100 -0.96 23.20 -7.67
N ILE A 101 -1.64 22.10 -7.32
CA ILE A 101 -1.88 20.95 -8.19
C ILE A 101 -3.00 21.30 -9.17
N LEU A 102 -2.87 20.93 -10.44
CA LEU A 102 -3.95 21.11 -11.42
C LEU A 102 -5.17 20.27 -11.05
N CYS A 103 -6.36 20.85 -11.16
CA CYS A 103 -7.60 20.10 -10.95
C CYS A 103 -7.77 19.01 -12.02
N SER A 104 -8.23 17.84 -11.59
CA SER A 104 -8.59 16.74 -12.47
C SER A 104 -9.79 17.09 -13.35
N THR A 105 -9.88 16.43 -14.50
CA THR A 105 -11.05 16.50 -15.40
C THR A 105 -11.77 15.17 -15.41
N CYS A 106 -13.10 15.21 -15.47
CA CYS A 106 -13.88 13.98 -15.62
C CYS A 106 -13.76 13.45 -17.05
N ASP A 107 -13.62 12.13 -17.16
CA ASP A 107 -13.59 11.46 -18.46
C ASP A 107 -14.94 11.54 -19.19
N LYS A 108 -14.93 11.20 -20.48
CA LYS A 108 -16.13 11.22 -21.35
C LYS A 108 -17.32 10.41 -20.83
N ASP A 109 -17.07 9.32 -20.10
CA ASP A 109 -18.09 8.41 -19.56
C ASP A 109 -18.43 8.73 -18.10
N GLN A 110 -17.85 9.81 -17.59
CA GLN A 110 -18.05 10.31 -16.24
C GLN A 110 -18.83 11.63 -16.25
N GLU A 111 -19.31 11.99 -15.07
CA GLU A 111 -19.95 13.27 -14.77
C GLU A 111 -19.35 13.85 -13.49
N MET A 112 -19.35 15.19 -13.41
CA MET A 112 -18.84 15.91 -12.26
C MET A 112 -19.87 15.90 -11.14
N VAL A 113 -19.46 15.45 -9.95
CA VAL A 113 -20.29 15.41 -8.73
C VAL A 113 -19.94 16.56 -7.79
N ALA A 114 -18.67 16.96 -7.78
CA ALA A 114 -18.21 18.14 -7.07
C ALA A 114 -17.14 18.85 -7.91
N ASP A 115 -17.26 20.16 -8.05
CA ASP A 115 -16.27 20.95 -8.76
C ASP A 115 -15.01 21.15 -7.91
N CYS A 116 -13.92 21.50 -8.59
CA CYS A 116 -12.66 21.80 -7.95
C CYS A 116 -12.74 23.10 -7.14
N SER A 117 -12.07 23.13 -6.00
CA SER A 117 -11.88 24.32 -5.17
C SER A 117 -10.41 24.48 -4.83
N ALA A 118 -10.01 25.60 -4.24
CA ALA A 118 -8.63 25.78 -3.81
C ALA A 118 -8.14 24.65 -2.87
N THR A 119 -9.03 24.01 -2.11
CA THR A 119 -8.68 23.00 -1.10
C THR A 119 -9.09 21.58 -1.47
N SER A 120 -9.66 21.34 -2.66
CA SER A 120 -10.17 20.02 -3.03
C SER A 120 -10.19 19.81 -4.53
N ASP A 121 -9.77 18.63 -4.96
CA ASP A 121 -9.88 18.24 -6.37
C ASP A 121 -11.36 18.09 -6.80
N ARG A 122 -11.57 18.19 -8.11
CA ARG A 122 -12.83 17.81 -8.75
C ARG A 122 -13.10 16.34 -8.50
N LYS A 123 -14.36 16.02 -8.16
CA LYS A 123 -14.82 14.64 -8.01
C LYS A 123 -15.71 14.24 -9.17
N CYS A 124 -15.42 13.08 -9.73
CA CYS A 124 -16.11 12.49 -10.85
C CYS A 124 -16.76 11.17 -10.44
N GLN A 125 -17.84 10.79 -11.14
CA GLN A 125 -18.44 9.46 -11.04
C GLN A 125 -18.82 8.96 -12.42
N CYS A 126 -18.97 7.65 -12.60
CA CYS A 126 -19.55 7.12 -13.84
C CYS A 126 -20.99 7.61 -14.02
N ARG A 127 -21.33 8.00 -15.27
CA ARG A 127 -22.69 8.44 -15.62
C ARG A 127 -23.71 7.34 -15.35
N THR A 128 -24.98 7.74 -15.25
CA THR A 128 -26.11 6.81 -15.06
C THR A 128 -26.07 5.65 -16.07
N GLY A 129 -26.16 4.42 -15.58
CA GLY A 129 -26.07 3.19 -16.38
C GLY A 129 -24.65 2.64 -16.57
N LEU A 130 -23.64 3.30 -15.99
CA LEU A 130 -22.26 2.86 -15.94
C LEU A 130 -21.76 2.74 -14.49
N TYR A 131 -20.73 1.93 -14.26
CA TYR A 131 -20.08 1.75 -12.97
C TYR A 131 -18.57 1.61 -13.10
N TYR A 132 -17.81 1.92 -12.04
CA TYR A 132 -16.38 1.66 -11.98
C TYR A 132 -16.08 0.16 -11.97
N TYR A 133 -15.37 -0.34 -12.98
CA TYR A 133 -15.00 -1.77 -13.02
C TYR A 133 -14.07 -2.16 -11.88
N ASP A 134 -13.08 -1.32 -11.60
CA ASP A 134 -12.22 -1.43 -10.44
C ASP A 134 -12.35 -0.16 -9.60
N PRO A 135 -12.89 -0.23 -8.38
CA PRO A 135 -13.02 0.94 -7.52
C PRO A 135 -11.67 1.53 -7.09
N LYS A 136 -10.56 0.81 -7.24
CA LYS A 136 -9.21 1.33 -6.97
C LYS A 136 -8.65 2.15 -8.13
N PHE A 137 -9.15 1.93 -9.34
CA PHE A 137 -8.70 2.62 -10.55
C PHE A 137 -9.93 3.21 -11.27
N PRO A 138 -10.44 4.36 -10.78
CA PRO A 138 -11.65 5.00 -11.28
C PRO A 138 -11.47 5.69 -12.65
N GLU A 139 -10.70 5.08 -13.56
CA GLU A 139 -10.43 5.56 -14.92
C GLU A 139 -11.40 4.91 -15.93
N SER A 140 -11.99 3.75 -15.61
CA SER A 140 -12.78 2.98 -16.56
C SER A 140 -14.20 2.70 -16.06
N CYS A 141 -15.15 3.37 -16.69
CA CYS A 141 -16.58 3.11 -16.54
C CYS A 141 -17.03 1.98 -17.47
N ARG A 142 -17.82 1.04 -16.96
CA ARG A 142 -18.41 -0.06 -17.72
C ARG A 142 -19.92 -0.06 -17.65
N PRO A 143 -20.64 -0.52 -18.68
CA PRO A 143 -22.09 -0.62 -18.64
C PRO A 143 -22.55 -1.57 -17.54
N CYS A 144 -23.60 -1.18 -16.82
CA CYS A 144 -24.27 -2.03 -15.84
C CYS A 144 -24.79 -3.32 -16.49
N THR A 145 -24.57 -4.46 -15.84
CA THR A 145 -25.14 -5.74 -16.29
C THR A 145 -26.61 -5.84 -15.93
N LYS A 146 -27.40 -6.48 -16.79
CA LYS A 146 -28.80 -6.83 -16.48
C LYS A 146 -28.89 -8.28 -16.04
N CYS A 147 -29.75 -8.56 -15.07
CA CYS A 147 -30.02 -9.94 -14.69
C CYS A 147 -30.74 -10.69 -15.82
N PRO A 148 -30.46 -11.99 -15.99
CA PRO A 148 -31.23 -12.82 -16.92
C PRO A 148 -32.73 -12.77 -16.60
N GLN A 149 -33.56 -13.00 -17.60
CA GLN A 149 -35.02 -12.97 -17.41
C GLN A 149 -35.46 -13.96 -16.32
N GLY A 150 -36.33 -13.48 -15.42
CA GLY A 150 -36.83 -14.28 -14.29
C GLY A 150 -35.90 -14.37 -13.08
N ILE A 151 -34.69 -13.80 -13.14
CA ILE A 151 -33.77 -13.75 -11.99
C ILE A 151 -33.90 -12.40 -11.28
N PRO A 152 -34.23 -12.39 -9.97
CA PRO A 152 -34.38 -11.14 -9.24
C PRO A 152 -33.02 -10.44 -9.03
N VAL A 153 -33.06 -9.11 -9.09
CA VAL A 153 -31.94 -8.24 -8.73
C VAL A 153 -31.83 -8.22 -7.20
N LEU A 154 -30.65 -8.53 -6.67
CA LEU A 154 -30.34 -8.40 -5.25
C LEU A 154 -29.82 -7.01 -4.91
N GLN A 155 -29.06 -6.42 -5.82
CA GLN A 155 -28.51 -5.07 -5.69
C GLN A 155 -28.53 -4.39 -7.04
N GLU A 156 -29.16 -3.22 -7.10
CA GLU A 156 -29.18 -2.38 -8.30
C GLU A 156 -27.78 -1.80 -8.58
N CYS A 157 -27.49 -1.60 -9.88
CA CYS A 157 -26.27 -0.93 -10.29
C CYS A 157 -26.23 0.52 -9.80
N ASN A 158 -25.05 0.99 -9.43
CA ASN A 158 -24.77 2.40 -9.18
C ASN A 158 -23.41 2.79 -9.78
N SER A 159 -23.01 4.06 -9.65
CA SER A 159 -21.76 4.57 -10.24
C SER A 159 -20.49 3.85 -9.75
N THR A 160 -20.55 3.12 -8.63
CA THR A 160 -19.39 2.45 -8.01
C THR A 160 -19.47 0.92 -8.03
N ALA A 161 -20.65 0.34 -8.29
CA ALA A 161 -20.87 -1.09 -8.18
C ALA A 161 -21.87 -1.57 -9.23
N ASN A 162 -21.55 -2.73 -9.83
CA ASN A 162 -22.42 -3.38 -10.79
C ASN A 162 -23.69 -3.96 -10.15
N THR A 163 -24.68 -4.29 -10.98
CA THR A 163 -25.85 -5.08 -10.59
C THR A 163 -25.43 -6.44 -10.05
N VAL A 164 -26.02 -6.86 -8.93
CA VAL A 164 -25.88 -8.21 -8.38
C VAL A 164 -27.19 -8.96 -8.55
N CYS A 165 -27.12 -10.14 -9.17
CA CYS A 165 -28.27 -11.00 -9.41
C CYS A 165 -28.32 -12.14 -8.40
N SER A 166 -29.52 -12.59 -8.03
CA SER A 166 -29.66 -13.81 -7.24
C SER A 166 -29.15 -15.00 -8.03
N SER A 167 -28.41 -15.90 -7.38
CA SER A 167 -28.15 -17.21 -7.97
C SER A 167 -29.49 -17.90 -8.22
N SER A 168 -29.72 -18.34 -9.46
CA SER A 168 -30.94 -19.04 -9.84
C SER A 168 -31.15 -20.26 -8.95
N VAL A 169 -32.34 -20.29 -8.32
CA VAL A 169 -33.06 -21.43 -7.73
C VAL A 169 -32.16 -22.61 -7.38
N SER A 170 -31.87 -22.76 -6.07
CA SER A 170 -31.40 -24.00 -5.46
C SER A 170 -31.92 -25.19 -6.24
N ASN A 171 -31.07 -25.86 -7.02
CA ASN A 171 -31.49 -26.96 -7.87
C ASN A 171 -32.21 -27.99 -6.99
N PRO A 172 -33.55 -28.13 -7.06
CA PRO A 172 -34.27 -29.01 -6.15
C PRO A 172 -33.92 -30.48 -6.41
N ARG A 173 -33.23 -30.78 -7.51
CA ARG A 173 -32.70 -32.11 -7.79
C ARG A 173 -31.71 -32.61 -6.74
N ASN A 174 -31.05 -31.70 -5.99
CA ASN A 174 -30.15 -32.12 -4.90
C ASN A 174 -30.87 -32.46 -3.58
N ARG A 175 -32.18 -32.16 -3.45
CA ARG A 175 -32.98 -32.68 -2.34
C ARG A 175 -33.44 -34.11 -2.54
N LEU A 176 -33.41 -34.63 -3.77
CA LEU A 176 -33.87 -36.00 -4.04
C LEU A 176 -32.96 -37.06 -3.39
N PHE A 177 -31.66 -36.79 -3.25
CA PHE A 177 -30.73 -37.71 -2.58
C PHE A 177 -30.93 -37.78 -1.06
N LEU A 178 -31.50 -36.75 -0.44
CA LEU A 178 -31.85 -36.79 0.99
C LEU A 178 -33.12 -37.61 1.27
N LEU A 179 -33.84 -38.02 0.22
CA LEU A 179 -35.03 -38.88 0.30
C LEU A 179 -34.73 -40.36 0.03
N LEU A 180 -33.46 -40.79 0.07
CA LEU A 180 -33.17 -42.20 0.36
C LEU A 180 -33.65 -42.48 1.78
N SER A 181 -34.95 -42.70 1.87
CA SER A 181 -35.69 -42.79 3.12
C SER A 181 -35.15 -43.99 3.87
N PRO A 182 -35.16 -43.97 5.22
CA PRO A 182 -34.75 -45.12 6.02
C PRO A 182 -35.45 -46.42 5.60
N LEU A 183 -36.60 -46.34 4.92
CA LEU A 183 -37.28 -47.48 4.32
C LEU A 183 -36.44 -48.19 3.24
N SER A 184 -35.73 -47.47 2.36
CA SER A 184 -34.89 -48.13 1.33
C SER A 184 -33.71 -48.85 1.97
N VAL A 185 -33.07 -48.24 2.97
CA VAL A 185 -32.00 -48.86 3.76
C VAL A 185 -32.53 -50.08 4.53
N LEU A 186 -33.73 -49.98 5.11
CA LEU A 186 -34.39 -51.11 5.78
C LEU A 186 -34.69 -52.26 4.81
N ILE A 187 -35.25 -51.97 3.63
CA ILE A 187 -35.55 -53.00 2.62
C ILE A 187 -34.27 -53.72 2.19
N VAL A 188 -33.20 -52.98 1.89
CA VAL A 188 -31.91 -53.58 1.52
C VAL A 188 -31.37 -54.44 2.66
N SER A 189 -31.43 -53.97 3.91
CA SER A 189 -30.98 -54.75 5.06
C SER A 189 -31.78 -56.05 5.24
N VAL A 190 -33.09 -56.02 5.02
CA VAL A 190 -33.96 -57.20 5.10
C VAL A 190 -33.66 -58.20 3.98
N VAL A 191 -33.45 -57.72 2.75
CA VAL A 191 -33.12 -58.58 1.60
C VAL A 191 -31.75 -59.24 1.81
N VAL A 192 -30.74 -58.47 2.23
CA VAL A 192 -29.41 -59.01 2.52
C VAL A 192 -29.48 -60.04 3.64
N PHE A 193 -30.22 -59.75 4.72
CA PHE A 193 -30.42 -60.70 5.81
C PHE A 193 -31.11 -61.99 5.34
N ARG A 194 -32.10 -61.90 4.45
CA ARG A 194 -32.79 -63.06 3.85
C ARG A 194 -31.86 -63.91 2.98
N ILE A 195 -30.95 -63.29 2.22
CA ILE A 195 -30.01 -64.00 1.35
C ILE A 195 -28.95 -64.73 2.19
N ILE A 196 -28.41 -64.10 3.23
CA ILE A 196 -27.40 -64.72 4.12
C ILE A 196 -27.97 -65.90 4.90
N ARG A 197 -29.28 -65.91 5.19
CA ARG A 197 -29.94 -66.97 5.95
C ARG A 197 -30.46 -68.13 5.12
N ARG A 198 -30.23 -68.13 3.80
CA ARG A 198 -30.60 -69.21 2.89
C ARG A 198 -29.38 -70.02 2.50
#